data_AF-A0A1Y0EIW7-F1
#
_entry.id   AF-A0A1Y0EIW7-F1
#
_cell.length_a   1.000
_cell.length_b   1.000
_cell.length_c   1.000
_cell.angle_alpha   90.00
_cell.angle_beta   90.00
_cell.angle_gamma   90.00
#
_symmetry.space_group_name_H-M   'P 1'
#
loop_
_entity.id
_entity.type
_entity.pdbx_description
1 polymer ?
#
loop_
_entity_poly.entity_id
_entity_poly.type
_entity_poly.pdbx_seq_one_letter_code
_entity_poly.pdbx_strand_id
1 'polypeptide(L)'
;MPGGSDRLHHTSGPDLPAGKPRGAARVGIGGPVGSGKTALLEQLIPRFIARGTEIAVITNDLVTAEDAERIRRSGLIAPERVLAVETGACPHTAIREDPTLNLAAADELDRAYPHLDLILVESGGDNLASSFSLDLVDYWLFVIDVAGGDDIPRKRGLGVLKCDLLVINKTDLASHVRVDLPRMAREAAEVRPGKPVLQTNCATGEGVDAVVARIAREVLFDR
;
A
#
# COMPACT_ATOMS: atom_id res chain seq x y z
N MET A 1 -23.68 -64.47 -25.89
CA MET A 1 -22.52 -63.91 -26.62
C MET A 1 -23.06 -63.04 -27.76
N PRO A 2 -22.54 -61.83 -28.01
CA PRO A 2 -22.82 -60.62 -27.22
C PRO A 2 -23.08 -59.35 -28.07
N GLY A 3 -23.41 -58.23 -27.40
CA GLY A 3 -23.11 -56.86 -27.87
C GLY A 3 -24.35 -55.99 -28.10
N GLY A 4 -24.52 -54.79 -27.55
CA GLY A 4 -23.70 -53.98 -26.64
C GLY A 4 -24.51 -52.73 -26.32
N SER A 5 -24.66 -52.40 -25.04
CA SER A 5 -25.37 -51.22 -24.55
C SER A 5 -24.50 -49.98 -24.69
N ASP A 6 -24.91 -49.02 -25.51
CA ASP A 6 -24.22 -47.75 -25.67
C ASP A 6 -24.54 -46.83 -24.48
N ARG A 7 -23.70 -46.89 -23.45
CA ARG A 7 -23.71 -45.92 -22.35
C ARG A 7 -22.98 -44.67 -22.82
N LEU A 8 -23.74 -43.63 -23.12
CA LEU A 8 -23.19 -42.29 -23.30
C LEU A 8 -22.53 -41.85 -21.98
N HIS A 9 -21.21 -41.96 -21.95
CA HIS A 9 -20.35 -41.35 -20.96
C HIS A 9 -20.46 -39.83 -21.13
N HIS A 10 -21.30 -39.17 -20.34
CA HIS A 10 -21.10 -37.77 -20.02
C HIS A 10 -19.84 -37.71 -19.14
N THR A 11 -18.68 -37.52 -19.77
CA THR A 11 -17.45 -37.18 -19.06
C THR A 11 -17.64 -35.79 -18.49
N SER A 12 -17.93 -35.72 -17.19
CA SER A 12 -17.65 -34.55 -16.38
C SER A 12 -16.18 -34.19 -16.64
N GLY A 13 -15.96 -33.05 -17.30
CA GLY A 13 -14.62 -32.48 -17.43
C GLY A 13 -14.00 -32.32 -16.05
N PRO A 14 -12.67 -32.32 -15.92
CA PRO A 14 -12.04 -32.13 -14.63
C PRO A 14 -12.55 -30.81 -14.05
N ASP A 15 -13.17 -30.88 -12.87
CA ASP A 15 -13.40 -29.72 -12.02
C ASP A 15 -12.03 -29.04 -11.87
N LEU A 16 -11.89 -27.86 -12.46
CA LEU A 16 -10.76 -26.99 -12.17
C LEU A 16 -10.76 -26.82 -10.65
N PRO A 17 -9.65 -27.13 -9.95
CA PRO A 17 -9.62 -26.98 -8.50
C PRO A 17 -10.05 -25.56 -8.17
N ALA A 18 -11.03 -25.44 -7.26
CA ALA A 18 -11.46 -24.17 -6.70
C ALA A 18 -10.19 -23.36 -6.39
N GLY A 19 -10.04 -22.22 -7.09
CA GLY A 19 -8.80 -21.46 -7.10
C GLY A 19 -8.30 -21.26 -5.67
N LYS A 20 -7.00 -21.46 -5.45
CA LYS A 20 -6.33 -21.11 -4.19
C LYS A 20 -6.97 -19.82 -3.65
N PRO A 21 -7.49 -19.77 -2.42
CA PRO A 21 -7.97 -18.52 -1.87
C PRO A 21 -6.80 -17.56 -1.99
N ARG A 22 -6.96 -16.53 -2.83
CA ARG A 22 -5.95 -15.49 -2.94
C ARG A 22 -5.97 -14.82 -1.56
N GLY A 23 -4.81 -14.79 -0.90
CA GLY A 23 -4.67 -13.99 0.31
C GLY A 23 -5.01 -12.53 -0.01
N ALA A 24 -5.25 -11.73 1.03
CA ALA A 24 -5.55 -10.32 0.88
C ALA A 24 -4.49 -9.65 -0.01
N ALA A 25 -4.94 -8.72 -0.85
CA ALA A 25 -4.01 -7.95 -1.66
C ALA A 25 -3.14 -7.06 -0.75
N ARG A 26 -1.87 -6.87 -1.10
CA ARG A 26 -0.90 -6.18 -0.23
C ARG A 26 -0.47 -4.88 -0.89
N VAL A 27 -0.69 -3.76 -0.20
CA VAL A 27 -0.36 -2.42 -0.69
C VAL A 27 0.68 -1.75 0.20
N GLY A 28 1.86 -1.49 -0.36
CA GLY A 28 2.94 -0.81 0.35
C GLY A 28 2.78 0.71 0.38
N ILE A 29 3.07 1.34 1.51
CA ILE A 29 3.12 2.80 1.66
C ILE A 29 4.54 3.16 2.11
N GLY A 30 5.37 3.56 1.15
CA GLY A 30 6.75 4.02 1.38
C GLY A 30 6.88 5.52 1.31
N GLY A 31 8.04 6.05 1.73
CA GLY A 31 8.31 7.49 1.66
C GLY A 31 9.24 7.98 2.75
N PRO A 32 9.77 9.22 2.63
CA PRO A 32 10.69 9.74 3.62
C PRO A 32 10.10 9.90 5.01
N VAL A 33 10.97 9.98 6.03
CA VAL A 33 10.57 10.36 7.39
C VAL A 33 9.79 11.68 7.35
N GLY A 34 8.63 11.72 8.02
CA GLY A 34 7.81 12.93 8.10
C GLY A 34 6.98 13.27 6.87
N SER A 35 7.05 12.51 5.78
CA SER A 35 6.25 12.76 4.54
C SER A 35 4.73 12.60 4.72
N GLY A 36 4.31 11.96 5.83
CA GLY A 36 2.90 11.76 6.18
C GLY A 36 2.32 10.42 5.72
N LYS A 37 3.15 9.37 5.64
CA LYS A 37 2.72 7.98 5.37
C LYS A 37 1.61 7.51 6.34
N THR A 38 1.85 7.58 7.64
CA THR A 38 0.87 7.24 8.68
C THR A 38 -0.40 8.10 8.59
N ALA A 39 -0.28 9.39 8.27
CA ALA A 39 -1.43 10.26 8.08
C ALA A 39 -2.25 9.87 6.83
N LEU A 40 -1.61 9.44 5.76
CA LEU A 40 -2.29 8.87 4.59
C LEU A 40 -2.98 7.56 4.97
N LEU A 41 -2.30 6.66 5.69
CA LEU A 41 -2.84 5.41 6.19
C LEU A 41 -4.12 5.62 7.03
N GLU A 42 -4.09 6.56 7.99
CA GLU A 42 -5.24 6.96 8.80
C GLU A 42 -6.43 7.46 7.96
N GLN A 43 -6.18 8.12 6.83
CA GLN A 43 -7.23 8.57 5.92
C GLN A 43 -7.75 7.44 5.01
N LEU A 44 -6.89 6.48 4.63
CA LEU A 44 -7.26 5.34 3.78
C LEU A 44 -8.16 4.34 4.51
N ILE A 45 -7.83 4.01 5.77
CA ILE A 45 -8.54 3.02 6.60
C ILE A 45 -10.07 3.20 6.58
N PRO A 46 -10.62 4.33 7.05
CA PRO A 46 -12.07 4.51 7.14
C PRO A 46 -12.74 4.55 5.75
N ARG A 47 -12.02 4.99 4.71
CA ARG A 47 -12.56 5.05 3.34
C ARG A 47 -12.70 3.67 2.71
N PHE A 48 -11.75 2.77 2.95
CA PHE A 48 -11.88 1.37 2.50
C PHE A 48 -12.97 0.63 3.28
N ILE A 49 -13.03 0.81 4.60
CA ILE A 49 -14.09 0.22 5.42
C ILE A 49 -15.47 0.70 4.96
N ALA A 50 -15.62 2.00 4.65
CA ALA A 50 -16.87 2.55 4.11
C ALA A 50 -17.27 1.97 2.74
N ARG A 51 -16.32 1.38 2.00
CA ARG A 51 -16.57 0.65 0.75
C ARG A 51 -16.90 -0.83 0.96
N GLY A 52 -16.90 -1.30 2.21
CA GLY A 52 -17.07 -2.72 2.54
C GLY A 52 -15.83 -3.57 2.31
N THR A 53 -14.65 -2.94 2.15
CA THR A 53 -13.38 -3.65 2.05
C THR A 53 -12.92 -4.08 3.44
N GLU A 54 -12.68 -5.36 3.63
CA GLU A 54 -12.10 -5.90 4.85
C GLU A 54 -10.59 -5.66 4.87
N ILE A 55 -10.12 -4.83 5.80
CA ILE A 55 -8.71 -4.41 5.82
C ILE A 55 -7.97 -4.81 7.10
N ALA A 56 -6.65 -4.87 6.98
CA ALA A 56 -5.70 -4.96 8.08
C ALA A 56 -4.46 -4.11 7.77
N VAL A 57 -3.63 -3.88 8.78
CA VAL A 57 -2.48 -2.98 8.71
C VAL A 57 -1.25 -3.66 9.27
N ILE A 58 -0.12 -3.51 8.58
CA ILE A 58 1.20 -3.83 9.09
C ILE A 58 2.03 -2.55 9.07
N THR A 59 2.53 -2.13 10.22
CA THR A 59 3.45 -0.98 10.32
C THR A 59 4.86 -1.46 10.56
N ASN A 60 5.82 -0.89 9.85
CA ASN A 60 7.24 -1.13 10.07
C ASN A 60 7.86 0.06 10.79
N ASP A 61 8.59 -0.20 11.86
CA ASP A 61 9.30 0.83 12.59
C ASP A 61 10.66 0.30 13.08
N LEU A 62 11.58 1.23 13.34
CA LEU A 62 12.98 0.92 13.57
C LEU A 62 13.19 0.15 14.88
N VAL A 63 12.70 0.71 15.98
CA VAL A 63 12.88 0.20 17.36
C VAL A 63 11.67 0.48 18.26
N THR A 64 10.60 1.05 17.74
CA THR A 64 9.41 1.38 18.53
C THR A 64 8.15 0.78 17.90
N ALA A 65 7.05 0.81 18.63
CA ALA A 65 5.73 0.43 18.12
C ALA A 65 4.80 1.65 18.03
N GLU A 66 5.35 2.86 17.95
CA GLU A 66 4.60 4.12 18.03
C GLU A 66 3.56 4.24 16.91
N ASP A 67 3.92 3.93 15.67
CA ASP A 67 2.99 4.01 14.54
C ASP A 67 1.86 2.97 14.67
N ALA A 68 2.19 1.71 15.03
CA ALA A 68 1.18 0.68 15.28
C ALA A 68 0.21 1.11 16.39
N GLU A 69 0.75 1.59 17.51
CA GLU A 69 -0.04 1.97 18.67
C GLU A 69 -0.89 3.22 18.41
N ARG A 70 -0.37 4.16 17.63
CA ARG A 70 -1.13 5.30 17.13
C ARG A 70 -2.35 4.84 16.33
N ILE A 71 -2.19 3.90 15.40
CA ILE A 71 -3.32 3.37 14.62
C ILE A 71 -4.29 2.60 15.52
N ARG A 72 -3.81 1.75 16.44
CA ARG A 72 -4.65 1.00 17.38
C ARG A 72 -5.52 1.91 18.26
N ARG A 73 -4.96 3.04 18.71
CA ARG A 73 -5.66 4.03 19.56
C ARG A 73 -6.55 5.01 18.77
N SER A 74 -6.42 5.05 17.46
CA SER A 74 -7.16 6.01 16.61
C SER A 74 -8.68 5.76 16.58
N GLY A 75 -9.12 4.53 16.89
CA GLY A 75 -10.52 4.10 16.72
C GLY A 75 -10.94 3.89 15.26
N LEU A 76 -10.01 3.98 14.31
CA LEU A 76 -10.28 3.81 12.88
C LEU A 76 -10.42 2.34 12.44
N ILE A 77 -9.77 1.44 13.18
CA ILE A 77 -9.75 0.00 12.91
C ILE A 77 -9.65 -0.76 14.23
N ALA A 78 -10.16 -1.99 14.26
CA ALA A 78 -10.01 -2.88 15.41
C ALA A 78 -8.50 -3.11 15.71
N PRO A 79 -8.03 -2.91 16.95
CA PRO A 79 -6.60 -2.98 17.29
C PRO A 79 -5.90 -4.28 16.90
N GLU A 80 -6.62 -5.41 16.97
CA GLU A 80 -6.19 -6.75 16.60
C GLU A 80 -5.95 -6.96 15.09
N ARG A 81 -6.31 -5.99 14.26
CA ARG A 81 -6.02 -5.97 12.81
C ARG A 81 -4.77 -5.16 12.48
N VAL A 82 -4.04 -4.68 13.48
CA VAL A 82 -2.82 -3.90 13.31
C VAL A 82 -1.65 -4.69 13.89
N LEU A 83 -0.74 -5.14 13.03
CA LEU A 83 0.51 -5.78 13.45
C LEU A 83 1.69 -4.82 13.29
N ALA A 84 2.69 -4.96 14.15
CA ALA A 84 3.92 -4.19 14.12
C ALA A 84 5.09 -5.12 13.75
N VAL A 85 5.93 -4.69 12.82
CA VAL A 85 7.18 -5.34 12.47
C VAL A 85 8.34 -4.42 12.84
N GLU A 86 9.19 -4.87 13.74
CA GLU A 86 10.41 -4.14 14.10
C GLU A 86 11.51 -4.47 13.09
N THR A 87 12.03 -3.44 12.42
CA THR A 87 13.07 -3.62 11.40
C THR A 87 14.47 -3.76 12.00
N GLY A 88 14.65 -3.31 13.25
CA GLY A 88 15.88 -3.35 14.02
C GLY A 88 16.95 -2.34 13.57
N ALA A 89 17.27 -2.29 12.27
CA ALA A 89 18.34 -1.45 11.73
C ALA A 89 17.95 -0.68 10.45
N CYS A 90 18.15 -1.24 9.26
CA CYS A 90 17.83 -0.52 8.02
C CYS A 90 16.35 -0.78 7.67
N PRO A 91 15.48 0.24 7.62
CA PRO A 91 14.05 0.02 7.36
C PRO A 91 13.79 -0.55 5.97
N HIS A 92 14.71 -0.38 5.02
CA HIS A 92 14.65 -1.03 3.70
C HIS A 92 14.73 -2.55 3.77
N THR A 93 15.50 -3.10 4.70
CA THR A 93 15.71 -4.56 4.79
C THR A 93 14.39 -5.28 5.00
N ALA A 94 13.57 -4.80 5.94
CA ALA A 94 12.30 -5.43 6.28
C ALA A 94 11.25 -5.38 5.16
N ILE A 95 11.40 -4.50 4.17
CA ILE A 95 10.43 -4.36 3.07
C ILE A 95 10.98 -4.83 1.72
N ARG A 96 12.29 -5.06 1.60
CA ARG A 96 12.96 -5.35 0.32
C ARG A 96 13.91 -6.54 0.38
N GLU A 97 15.02 -6.43 1.11
CA GLU A 97 16.05 -7.48 1.11
C GLU A 97 15.63 -8.73 1.88
N ASP A 98 14.91 -8.57 2.98
CA ASP A 98 14.40 -9.65 3.82
C ASP A 98 13.00 -9.32 4.35
N PRO A 99 11.96 -9.48 3.50
CA PRO A 99 10.59 -9.21 3.89
C PRO A 99 9.95 -10.29 4.76
N THR A 100 10.72 -11.27 5.26
CA THR A 100 10.22 -12.47 5.93
C THR A 100 9.28 -12.17 7.10
N LEU A 101 9.59 -11.16 7.92
CA LEU A 101 8.73 -10.78 9.05
C LEU A 101 7.40 -10.18 8.60
N ASN A 102 7.42 -9.35 7.56
CA ASN A 102 6.18 -8.80 7.00
C ASN A 102 5.34 -9.89 6.31
N LEU A 103 5.98 -10.84 5.62
CA LEU A 103 5.30 -11.99 5.03
C LEU A 103 4.64 -12.85 6.10
N ALA A 104 5.34 -13.15 7.19
CA ALA A 104 4.80 -13.90 8.31
C ALA A 104 3.61 -13.17 8.97
N ALA A 105 3.71 -11.86 9.16
CA ALA A 105 2.62 -11.03 9.69
C ALA A 105 1.41 -11.01 8.74
N ALA A 106 1.62 -10.94 7.43
CA ALA A 106 0.54 -11.00 6.45
C ALA A 106 -0.15 -12.38 6.46
N ASP A 107 0.62 -13.47 6.55
CA ASP A 107 0.09 -14.84 6.64
C ASP A 107 -0.63 -15.11 7.97
N GLU A 108 -0.27 -14.41 9.05
CA GLU A 108 -1.01 -14.42 10.31
C GLU A 108 -2.38 -13.74 10.16
N LEU A 109 -2.40 -12.54 9.55
CA LEU A 109 -3.64 -11.81 9.28
C LEU A 109 -4.59 -12.57 8.33
N ASP A 110 -4.05 -13.15 7.24
CA ASP A 110 -4.83 -13.95 6.29
C ASP A 110 -5.48 -15.18 6.99
N ARG A 111 -4.80 -15.79 7.96
CA ARG A 111 -5.35 -16.91 8.74
C ARG A 111 -6.37 -16.47 9.79
N ALA A 112 -6.13 -15.34 10.45
CA ALA A 112 -7.03 -14.81 11.48
C ALA A 112 -8.32 -14.22 10.89
N TYR A 113 -8.26 -13.69 9.67
CA TYR A 113 -9.36 -13.02 8.99
C TYR A 113 -9.59 -13.62 7.58
N PRO A 114 -10.35 -14.72 7.45
CA PRO A 114 -10.53 -15.42 6.17
C PRO A 114 -11.22 -14.62 5.05
N HIS A 115 -11.78 -13.46 5.36
CA HIS A 115 -12.46 -12.55 4.43
C HIS A 115 -11.65 -11.27 4.18
N LEU A 116 -10.37 -11.23 4.54
CA LEU A 116 -9.53 -10.07 4.39
C LEU A 116 -9.28 -9.77 2.89
N ASP A 117 -9.59 -8.55 2.47
CA ASP A 117 -9.43 -8.11 1.08
C ASP A 117 -8.10 -7.38 0.87
N LEU A 118 -7.66 -6.61 1.86
CA LEU A 118 -6.53 -5.68 1.73
C LEU A 118 -5.67 -5.61 3.00
N ILE A 119 -4.36 -5.73 2.84
CA ILE A 119 -3.37 -5.41 3.87
C ILE A 119 -2.60 -4.17 3.43
N LEU A 120 -2.65 -3.11 4.24
CA LEU A 120 -1.84 -1.92 4.06
C LEU A 120 -0.52 -2.08 4.83
N VAL A 121 0.62 -2.01 4.13
CA VAL A 121 1.96 -2.18 4.71
C VAL A 121 2.68 -0.84 4.70
N GLU A 122 2.74 -0.17 5.85
CA GLU A 122 3.54 1.06 5.99
C GLU A 122 5.02 0.70 6.24
N SER A 123 5.92 1.31 5.46
CA SER A 123 7.36 1.18 5.72
C SER A 123 7.82 2.07 6.87
N GLY A 124 8.94 1.72 7.49
CA GLY A 124 9.71 2.69 8.27
C GLY A 124 10.09 3.90 7.41
N GLY A 125 10.17 5.08 8.01
CA GLY A 125 10.61 6.27 7.29
C GLY A 125 12.09 6.16 6.92
N ASP A 126 12.42 6.46 5.66
CA ASP A 126 13.82 6.53 5.20
C ASP A 126 14.03 7.75 4.28
N ASN A 127 14.86 7.63 3.25
CA ASN A 127 15.13 8.62 2.23
C ASN A 127 14.49 8.20 0.89
N LEU A 128 14.89 8.84 -0.21
CA LEU A 128 14.28 8.62 -1.52
C LEU A 128 14.63 7.26 -2.17
N ALA A 129 15.47 6.44 -1.53
CA ALA A 129 15.94 5.15 -2.04
C ALA A 129 15.01 3.97 -1.72
N SER A 130 13.98 4.14 -0.88
CA SER A 130 13.14 3.02 -0.47
C SER A 130 12.34 2.43 -1.60
N SER A 131 12.27 1.11 -1.62
CA SER A 131 11.37 0.34 -2.47
C SER A 131 10.87 -0.91 -1.77
N PHE A 132 9.77 -1.47 -2.25
CA PHE A 132 9.25 -2.74 -1.75
C PHE A 132 9.70 -3.91 -2.64
N SER A 133 9.84 -5.09 -2.03
CA SER A 133 9.95 -6.35 -2.77
C SER A 133 8.61 -6.69 -3.43
N LEU A 134 8.66 -7.22 -4.66
CA LEU A 134 7.49 -7.77 -5.34
C LEU A 134 6.96 -9.04 -4.67
N ASP A 135 7.77 -9.69 -3.83
CA ASP A 135 7.29 -10.81 -3.02
C ASP A 135 6.40 -10.32 -1.87
N LEU A 136 6.56 -9.07 -1.43
CA LEU A 136 5.85 -8.52 -0.28
C LEU A 136 4.55 -7.80 -0.66
N VAL A 137 4.54 -6.99 -1.73
CA VAL A 137 3.39 -6.16 -2.10
C VAL A 137 3.03 -6.31 -3.58
N ASP A 138 1.73 -6.25 -3.86
CA ASP A 138 1.17 -6.27 -5.22
C ASP A 138 1.21 -4.87 -5.88
N TYR A 139 1.18 -3.82 -5.05
CA TYR A 139 1.17 -2.42 -5.46
C TYR A 139 1.81 -1.56 -4.39
N TRP A 140 2.50 -0.48 -4.74
CA TRP A 140 3.02 0.43 -3.72
C TRP A 140 3.01 1.90 -4.09
N LEU A 141 2.75 2.68 -3.05
CA LEU A 141 2.76 4.12 -3.06
C LEU A 141 4.11 4.61 -2.53
N PHE A 142 4.55 5.75 -3.05
CA PHE A 142 5.63 6.51 -2.45
C PHE A 142 5.14 7.91 -2.11
N VAL A 143 5.19 8.27 -0.83
CA VAL A 143 4.74 9.56 -0.32
C VAL A 143 5.94 10.48 -0.20
N ILE A 144 5.89 11.61 -0.89
CA ILE A 144 6.78 12.77 -0.67
C ILE A 144 5.91 13.92 -0.19
N ASP A 145 6.52 14.95 0.39
CA ASP A 145 5.76 16.10 0.87
C ASP A 145 6.38 17.42 0.46
N VAL A 146 5.52 18.44 0.42
CA VAL A 146 5.90 19.79 0.01
C VAL A 146 6.94 20.41 0.96
N ALA A 147 6.90 20.11 2.25
CA ALA A 147 7.85 20.67 3.21
C ALA A 147 9.28 20.09 3.06
N GLY A 148 9.42 18.93 2.40
CA GLY A 148 10.71 18.36 2.04
C GLY A 148 11.43 19.07 0.88
N GLY A 149 10.75 20.00 0.19
CA GLY A 149 11.28 20.79 -0.93
C GLY A 149 10.81 20.33 -2.31
N ASP A 150 10.72 21.28 -3.25
CA ASP A 150 10.24 21.04 -4.63
C ASP A 150 11.23 20.26 -5.51
N ASP A 151 12.45 20.04 -5.02
CA ASP A 151 13.54 19.39 -5.76
C ASP A 151 13.53 17.87 -5.66
N ILE A 152 12.69 17.30 -4.80
CA ILE A 152 12.58 15.85 -4.56
C ILE A 152 12.37 15.06 -5.85
N PRO A 153 11.45 15.45 -6.76
CA PRO A 153 11.31 14.77 -8.06
C PRO A 153 12.61 14.73 -8.88
N ARG A 154 13.37 15.85 -8.89
CA ARG A 154 14.61 15.98 -9.66
C ARG A 154 15.75 15.13 -9.11
N LYS A 155 15.70 14.78 -7.82
CA LYS A 155 16.66 13.87 -7.17
C LYS A 155 16.53 12.43 -7.67
N ARG A 156 15.45 12.06 -8.39
CA ARG A 156 15.29 10.78 -9.10
C ARG A 156 15.55 9.55 -8.22
N GLY A 157 15.17 9.62 -6.94
CA GLY A 157 15.30 8.50 -6.02
C GLY A 157 14.46 7.30 -6.47
N LEU A 158 14.89 6.09 -6.08
CA LEU A 158 14.28 4.85 -6.54
C LEU A 158 12.78 4.79 -6.24
N GLY A 159 12.35 5.21 -5.05
CA GLY A 159 10.94 5.31 -4.68
C GLY A 159 10.14 6.20 -5.64
N VAL A 160 10.71 7.38 -5.92
CA VAL A 160 10.15 8.36 -6.86
C VAL A 160 10.20 7.88 -8.30
N LEU A 161 10.95 6.86 -8.70
CA LEU A 161 10.92 6.35 -10.09
C LEU A 161 10.10 5.05 -10.23
N LYS A 162 10.15 4.19 -9.21
CA LYS A 162 9.71 2.81 -9.31
C LYS A 162 8.37 2.51 -8.69
N CYS A 163 7.87 3.31 -7.74
CA CYS A 163 6.53 3.07 -7.19
C CYS A 163 5.44 3.09 -8.26
N ASP A 164 4.28 2.54 -7.95
CA ASP A 164 3.15 2.50 -8.87
C ASP A 164 2.35 3.80 -8.79
N LEU A 165 2.27 4.40 -7.60
CA LEU A 165 1.68 5.72 -7.37
C LEU A 165 2.60 6.61 -6.55
N LEU A 166 2.93 7.79 -7.09
CA LEU A 166 3.58 8.84 -6.30
C LEU A 166 2.51 9.75 -5.69
N VAL A 167 2.62 10.01 -4.39
CA VAL A 167 1.75 10.94 -3.67
C VAL A 167 2.58 12.15 -3.22
N ILE A 168 2.14 13.36 -3.56
CA ILE A 168 2.69 14.63 -3.06
C ILE A 168 1.73 15.12 -1.97
N ASN A 169 2.13 14.99 -0.71
CA ASN A 169 1.33 15.33 0.46
C ASN A 169 1.64 16.74 1.00
N LYS A 170 0.80 17.22 1.90
CA LYS A 170 0.89 18.54 2.57
C LYS A 170 0.83 19.71 1.59
N THR A 171 -0.05 19.62 0.61
CA THR A 171 -0.22 20.64 -0.44
C THR A 171 -0.57 22.02 0.11
N ASP A 172 -1.23 22.07 1.27
CA ASP A 172 -1.54 23.27 2.04
C ASP A 172 -0.30 24.06 2.46
N LEU A 173 0.85 23.41 2.63
CA LEU A 173 2.07 24.07 3.07
C LEU A 173 2.83 24.80 1.94
N ALA A 174 2.45 24.63 0.67
CA ALA A 174 3.21 25.13 -0.48
C ALA A 174 3.54 26.63 -0.40
N SER A 175 2.57 27.47 -0.06
CA SER A 175 2.77 28.92 0.13
C SER A 175 3.65 29.25 1.33
N HIS A 176 3.65 28.41 2.36
CA HIS A 176 4.40 28.61 3.59
C HIS A 176 5.88 28.25 3.43
N VAL A 177 6.20 27.31 2.54
CA VAL A 177 7.58 26.87 2.27
C VAL A 177 8.12 27.31 0.90
N ARG A 178 7.40 28.19 0.20
CA ARG A 178 7.79 28.77 -1.10
C ARG A 178 8.00 27.73 -2.20
N VAL A 179 7.14 26.72 -2.23
CA VAL A 179 7.13 25.67 -3.24
C VAL A 179 6.09 25.98 -4.32
N ASP A 180 6.50 25.95 -5.57
CA ASP A 180 5.60 25.96 -6.73
C ASP A 180 5.04 24.55 -6.93
N LEU A 181 3.88 24.29 -6.31
CA LEU A 181 3.24 22.99 -6.33
C LEU A 181 2.87 22.52 -7.76
N PRO A 182 2.30 23.35 -8.65
CA PRO A 182 2.10 22.99 -10.07
C PRO A 182 3.38 22.57 -10.77
N ARG A 183 4.50 23.28 -10.54
CA ARG A 183 5.80 22.90 -11.09
C ARG A 183 6.29 21.57 -10.53
N MET A 184 6.22 21.37 -9.22
CA MET A 184 6.65 20.13 -8.57
C MET A 184 5.89 18.91 -9.12
N ALA A 185 4.56 19.03 -9.28
CA ALA A 185 3.74 17.96 -9.85
C ALA A 185 4.08 17.66 -11.32
N ARG A 186 4.35 18.69 -12.12
CA ARG A 186 4.79 18.52 -13.50
C ARG A 186 6.14 17.82 -13.58
N GLU A 187 7.14 18.28 -12.82
CA GLU A 187 8.47 17.65 -12.78
C GLU A 187 8.39 16.19 -12.30
N ALA A 188 7.50 15.89 -11.35
CA ALA A 188 7.24 14.53 -10.91
C ALA A 188 6.65 13.63 -12.00
N ALA A 189 5.73 14.15 -12.82
CA ALA A 189 5.19 13.42 -13.97
C ALA A 189 6.25 13.21 -15.07
N GLU A 190 7.10 14.20 -15.32
CA GLU A 190 8.17 14.15 -16.32
C GLU A 190 9.22 13.07 -16.01
N VAL A 191 9.61 12.92 -14.74
CA VAL A 191 10.58 11.87 -14.34
C VAL A 191 9.95 10.48 -14.24
N ARG A 192 8.62 10.37 -14.32
CA ARG A 192 7.84 9.11 -14.20
C ARG A 192 6.84 8.94 -15.36
N PRO A 193 7.29 8.83 -16.62
CA PRO A 193 6.39 8.79 -17.77
C PRO A 193 5.41 7.60 -17.68
N GLY A 194 4.12 7.89 -17.86
CA GLY A 194 3.04 6.89 -17.82
C GLY A 194 2.62 6.43 -16.43
N LYS A 195 3.29 6.87 -15.35
CA LYS A 195 2.94 6.53 -13.98
C LYS A 195 2.24 7.69 -13.28
N PRO A 196 1.20 7.43 -12.47
CA PRO A 196 0.46 8.48 -11.81
C PRO A 196 1.24 9.22 -10.73
N VAL A 197 0.86 10.49 -10.59
CA VAL A 197 1.19 11.36 -9.48
C VAL A 197 -0.14 11.94 -8.97
N LEU A 198 -0.39 11.82 -7.67
CA LEU A 198 -1.56 12.43 -7.02
C LEU A 198 -1.10 13.39 -5.94
N GLN A 199 -1.92 14.40 -5.69
CA GLN A 199 -1.68 15.44 -4.69
C GLN A 199 -2.67 15.25 -3.55
N THR A 200 -2.21 15.40 -2.31
CA THR A 200 -3.05 15.21 -1.12
C THR A 200 -2.77 16.26 -0.05
N ASN A 201 -3.81 16.56 0.72
CA ASN A 201 -3.67 17.12 2.05
C ASN A 201 -4.28 16.14 3.04
N CYS A 202 -3.46 15.28 3.64
CA CYS A 202 -3.94 14.28 4.59
C CYS A 202 -4.48 14.91 5.90
N ALA A 203 -4.21 16.18 6.20
CA ALA A 203 -4.80 16.86 7.35
C ALA A 203 -6.28 17.19 7.13
N THR A 204 -6.69 17.44 5.88
CA THR A 204 -8.10 17.73 5.52
C THR A 204 -8.79 16.55 4.82
N GLY A 205 -8.03 15.58 4.33
CA GLY A 205 -8.50 14.47 3.50
C GLY A 205 -8.61 14.81 2.01
N GLU A 206 -8.25 16.03 1.60
CA GLU A 206 -8.28 16.45 0.20
C GLU A 206 -7.38 15.55 -0.66
N GLY A 207 -7.90 15.09 -1.80
CA GLY A 207 -7.19 14.24 -2.75
C GLY A 207 -7.08 12.77 -2.35
N VAL A 208 -7.39 12.39 -1.10
CA VAL A 208 -7.26 11.00 -0.63
C VAL A 208 -8.24 10.06 -1.33
N ASP A 209 -9.45 10.52 -1.67
CA ASP A 209 -10.43 9.69 -2.40
C ASP A 209 -9.91 9.25 -3.77
N ALA A 210 -9.09 10.07 -4.43
CA ALA A 210 -8.43 9.69 -5.69
C ALA A 210 -7.37 8.60 -5.47
N VAL A 211 -6.70 8.59 -4.32
CA VAL A 211 -5.76 7.52 -3.93
C VAL A 211 -6.52 6.21 -3.68
N VAL A 212 -7.63 6.26 -2.94
CA VAL A 212 -8.50 5.10 -2.68
C VAL A 212 -9.03 4.53 -4.01
N ALA A 213 -9.59 5.37 -4.87
CA ALA A 213 -10.11 4.95 -6.18
C ALA A 213 -9.02 4.32 -7.06
N ARG A 214 -7.77 4.82 -6.97
CA ARG A 214 -6.63 4.23 -7.67
C ARG A 214 -6.35 2.82 -7.16
N ILE A 215 -6.14 2.67 -5.86
CA ILE A 215 -5.84 1.35 -5.25
C ILE A 215 -6.97 0.36 -5.54
N ALA A 216 -8.23 0.77 -5.34
CA ALA A 216 -9.40 -0.06 -5.60
C ALA A 216 -9.42 -0.59 -7.05
N ARG A 217 -9.12 0.27 -8.03
CA ARG A 217 -9.09 -0.12 -9.45
C ARG A 217 -7.90 -1.03 -9.79
N GLU A 218 -6.71 -0.69 -9.31
CA GLU A 218 -5.47 -1.37 -9.72
C GLU A 218 -5.26 -2.70 -8.96
N VAL A 219 -5.83 -2.83 -7.77
CA VAL A 219 -5.52 -3.92 -6.83
C VAL A 219 -6.75 -4.77 -6.48
N LEU A 220 -7.86 -4.13 -6.14
CA LEU A 220 -9.10 -4.84 -5.72
C LEU A 220 -9.99 -5.21 -6.90
N PHE A 221 -9.71 -4.65 -8.09
CA PHE A 221 -10.46 -4.85 -9.32
C PHE A 221 -11.95 -4.54 -9.18
N ASP A 222 -12.27 -3.55 -8.32
CA ASP A 222 -13.62 -3.00 -8.19
C ASP A 222 -14.14 -2.63 -9.59
N ARG A 223 -15.21 -3.31 -10.02
CA ARG A 223 -15.89 -3.08 -11.29
C ARG A 223 -16.94 -1.99 -11.16
#